data_AF-A0A527GJA4-F1
#
_entry.id   AF-A0A527GJA4-F1
#
_cell.length_a   1.000
_cell.length_b   1.000
_cell.length_c   1.000
_cell.angle_alpha   90.00
_cell.angle_beta   90.00
_cell.angle_gamma   90.00
#
_symmetry.space_group_name_H-M   'P 1'
#
loop_
_entity.id
_entity.type
_entity.pdbx_description
1 polymer ?
#
loop_
_entity_poly.entity_id
_entity_poly.type
_entity_poly.pdbx_seq_one_letter_code
_entity_poly.pdbx_strand_id
1 'polypeptide(L)' 'YRLDHSRSTSGSGLGLSLVRAIADLHGASITLEDCRPGLEVAVSFPLAMD' A
#
# COMPACT_ATOMS: atom_id res chain seq x y z
N TYR A 1 -7.25 24.85 -6.21
CA TYR A 1 -5.82 24.53 -6.26
C TYR A 1 -5.66 23.06 -5.89
N ARG A 2 -5.66 22.14 -6.88
CA ARG A 2 -5.43 20.70 -6.62
C ARG A 2 -3.93 20.45 -6.65
N LEU A 3 -3.34 20.23 -5.47
CA LEU A 3 -1.97 19.79 -5.32
C LEU A 3 -1.92 18.27 -5.47
N ASP A 4 -1.67 17.77 -6.68
CA ASP A 4 -1.19 16.39 -6.87
C ASP A 4 0.10 16.48 -7.68
N HIS A 5 1.17 16.89 -6.97
CA HIS A 5 2.54 16.97 -7.50
C HIS A 5 3.28 15.62 -7.36
N SER A 6 2.55 14.54 -7.08
CA SER A 6 3.15 13.26 -6.71
C SER A 6 3.03 12.20 -7.79
N ARG A 7 2.68 12.62 -9.01
CA ARG A 7 2.65 11.77 -10.20
C ARG A 7 3.96 11.74 -10.97
N SER A 8 4.99 12.48 -10.53
CA SER A 8 6.24 12.70 -11.27
C SER A 8 7.46 11.92 -10.77
N THR A 9 7.33 11.07 -9.73
CA THR A 9 8.40 10.13 -9.35
C THR A 9 8.01 8.70 -9.73
N SER A 10 8.91 8.00 -10.44
CA SER A 10 8.78 6.55 -10.64
C SER A 10 8.87 5.85 -9.29
N GLY A 11 7.69 5.58 -8.73
CA GLY A 11 7.44 5.15 -7.37
C GLY A 11 5.93 5.12 -7.17
N SER A 12 5.47 4.44 -6.13
CA SER A 12 4.11 3.92 -5.99
C SER A 12 2.96 4.95 -5.80
N GLY A 13 3.17 6.21 -6.20
CA GLY A 13 2.25 7.33 -5.99
C GLY A 13 2.03 7.63 -4.50
N LEU A 14 1.35 8.73 -4.17
CA LEU A 14 0.94 9.02 -2.79
C LEU A 14 0.10 7.89 -2.18
N GLY A 15 -0.67 7.19 -3.02
CA GLY A 15 -1.61 6.17 -2.60
C GLY A 15 -0.94 5.02 -1.86
N LEU A 16 0.02 4.33 -2.47
CA LEU A 16 0.66 3.18 -1.82
C LEU A 16 1.58 3.61 -0.69
N SER A 17 2.19 4.80 -0.77
CA SER A 17 2.98 5.36 0.34
C SER A 17 2.13 5.57 1.59
N LEU A 18 0.88 6.06 1.42
CA LEU A 18 -0.08 6.19 2.52
C LEU A 18 -0.50 4.83 3.06
N VAL A 19 -0.84 3.88 2.16
CA VAL A 19 -1.21 2.51 2.54
C VAL A 19 -0.09 1.85 3.33
N ARG A 20 1.17 2.01 2.90
CA ARG A 20 2.35 1.49 3.61
C ARG A 20 2.48 2.07 5.01
N ALA A 21 2.38 3.40 5.14
CA ALA A 21 2.46 4.05 6.44
C ALA A 21 1.36 3.55 7.41
N ILE A 22 0.14 3.34 6.91
CA ILE A 22 -0.97 2.81 7.72
C ILE A 22 -0.72 1.35 8.09
N ALA A 23 -0.26 0.50 7.17
CA ALA A 23 0.04 -0.90 7.47
C ALA A 23 1.16 -1.01 8.51
N ASP A 24 2.25 -0.25 8.35
CA ASP A 24 3.35 -0.22 9.31
C ASP A 24 2.86 0.19 10.72
N LEU A 25 1.95 1.17 10.82
CA LEU A 25 1.35 1.57 12.10
C LEU A 25 0.57 0.44 12.78
N HIS A 26 -0.04 -0.46 12.01
CA HIS A 26 -0.80 -1.61 12.53
C HIS A 26 0.03 -2.89 12.63
N GLY A 27 1.35 -2.81 12.39
CA GLY A 27 2.22 -3.99 12.32
C GLY A 27 1.86 -4.96 11.19
N ALA A 28 1.13 -4.47 10.19
CA ALA A 28 0.68 -5.24 9.04
C ALA A 28 1.70 -5.25 7.90
N SER A 29 1.66 -6.27 7.06
CA SER A 29 2.44 -6.36 5.83
C SER A 29 1.56 -6.20 4.60
N ILE A 30 2.11 -5.65 3.51
CA ILE A 30 1.43 -5.50 2.22
C ILE A 30 2.23 -6.23 1.14
N THR A 31 1.56 -7.01 0.29
CA THR A 31 2.13 -7.65 -0.90
C THR A 31 1.36 -7.26 -2.16
N LEU A 32 2.07 -7.21 -3.29
CA LEU A 32 1.54 -6.88 -4.61
C LEU A 32 2.00 -7.96 -5.58
N GLU A 33 1.06 -8.65 -6.21
CA GLU A 33 1.34 -9.77 -7.13
C GLU A 33 0.58 -9.61 -8.45
N ASP A 34 1.20 -10.05 -9.56
CA ASP A 34 0.56 -10.08 -10.87
C ASP A 34 -0.32 -11.34 -11.00
N CYS A 35 -1.64 -11.14 -11.12
CA CYS A 35 -2.63 -12.21 -11.18
C CYS A 35 -3.07 -12.58 -12.59
N ARG A 36 -2.41 -12.04 -13.63
CA ARG A 36 -2.46 -12.49 -15.03
C ARG A 36 -3.87 -12.92 -15.54
N PRO A 37 -4.75 -11.97 -15.90
CA PRO A 37 -4.55 -10.52 -15.85
C PRO A 37 -4.96 -9.92 -14.51
N GLY A 38 -4.27 -8.87 -14.10
CA GLY A 38 -4.67 -8.03 -12.98
C GLY A 38 -3.60 -7.92 -11.90
N LEU A 39 -3.96 -7.20 -10.84
CA LEU A 39 -3.12 -6.98 -9.68
C LEU A 39 -3.86 -7.51 -8.46
N GLU A 40 -3.22 -8.41 -7.72
CA GLU A 40 -3.64 -8.75 -6.37
C GLU A 40 -2.86 -7.91 -5.36
N VAL A 41 -3.59 -7.39 -4.38
CA VAL A 41 -3.05 -6.64 -3.27
C VAL A 41 -3.54 -7.31 -2.01
N ALA A 42 -2.62 -7.85 -1.21
CA ALA A 42 -2.95 -8.45 0.09
C ALA A 42 -2.38 -7.59 1.21
N VAL A 43 -3.18 -7.42 2.27
CA VAL A 43 -2.74 -6.78 3.52
C VAL A 43 -2.97 -7.77 4.66
N SER A 44 -1.90 -8.17 5.34
CA SER A 44 -1.93 -9.16 6.41
C SER A 44 -1.66 -8.46 7.74
N PHE A 45 -2.64 -8.53 8.64
CA PHE A 45 -2.52 -8.01 10.00
C PHE A 45 -2.06 -9.13 10.94
N PRO A 46 -1.31 -8.81 12.00
CA PRO A 46 -1.04 -9.75 13.08
C PRO A 46 -2.35 -10.26 13.69
N LEU A 47 -2.36 -11.51 14.13
CA LEU A 47 -3.45 -12.01 14.96
C LEU A 47 -3.48 -11.20 16.25
N ALA A 48 -4.68 -10.77 16.68
CA ALA A 48 -4.85 -10.20 18.00
C ALA A 48 -4.43 -11.25 19.03
N MET A 49 -3.54 -10.87 19.95
CA MET A 49 -3.34 -11.64 21.16
C MET A 49 -4.33 -11.12 22.21
N ASP A 50 -5.07 -12.04 22.84
CA ASP A 50 -5.99 -11.74 23.95
C ASP A 50 -5.26 -11.16 25.17
#